data_AF-A0A7C1Y670-F1
#
_entry.id   AF-A0A7C1Y670-F1
#
_cell.length_a   1.000
_cell.length_b   1.000
_cell.length_c   1.000
_cell.angle_alpha   90.00
_cell.angle_beta   90.00
_cell.angle_gamma   90.00
#
_symmetry.space_group_name_H-M   'P 1'
#
loop_
_entity.id
_entity.type
_entity.pdbx_description
1 polymer ?
#
loop_
_entity_poly.entity_id
_entity_poly.type
_entity_poly.pdbx_seq_one_letter_code
_entity_poly.pdbx_strand_id
1 'polypeptide(L)'
;MEKCRGIVLVLAVAAVLTTSGLPCGAEEKKQEDKSLFTQDDQRSQRLRRWQPELTKEEITRVLESLKKKDPKTANELVKLRGREPDRFQEELRRRGGEAYEEIRREHAERWRQQRRAEFLDWLKKNYRREARSLASLKGRNPDLYEEKLNAMRQKYDPIRDAERKNPELAVVLKEDLRLKERRNELVAKIKATKKQDDKKKLITELNDVVARRYDLIVQRKIISYEWLTKRLEDLQNYIKRSKAEIEEARKKEIKAENIKQRMKILLEGKKGFTW
;
A
#
# COMPACT_ATOMS: atom_id res chain seq x y z
N MET A 1 -60.40 -25.61 -44.50
CA MET A 1 -61.03 -25.65 -43.16
C MET A 1 -59.91 -25.38 -42.17
N GLU A 2 -59.81 -24.32 -41.36
CA GLU A 2 -60.59 -23.11 -41.00
C GLU A 2 -59.53 -22.05 -40.58
N LYS A 3 -59.50 -20.82 -41.11
CA LYS A 3 -60.01 -19.56 -40.51
C LYS A 3 -59.68 -19.44 -39.00
N CYS A 4 -58.89 -18.47 -38.52
CA CYS A 4 -59.15 -17.01 -38.42
C CYS A 4 -57.81 -16.25 -38.21
N ARG A 5 -57.48 -15.19 -38.98
CA ARG A 5 -57.81 -13.75 -38.76
C ARG A 5 -57.50 -13.33 -37.31
N GLY A 6 -56.51 -12.49 -37.02
CA GLY A 6 -56.33 -11.07 -37.39
C GLY A 6 -56.04 -10.34 -36.07
N ILE A 7 -55.06 -9.44 -35.97
CA ILE A 7 -55.27 -7.99 -36.02
C ILE A 7 -53.89 -7.33 -36.02
N VAL A 8 -53.66 -6.46 -37.02
CA VAL A 8 -52.62 -5.43 -37.04
C VAL A 8 -53.11 -4.28 -36.17
N LEU A 9 -52.26 -3.78 -35.27
CA LEU A 9 -52.44 -2.44 -34.69
C LEU A 9 -51.09 -1.71 -34.69
N VAL A 10 -50.95 -0.87 -35.72
CA VAL A 10 -50.00 0.23 -35.78
C VAL A 10 -50.48 1.30 -34.80
N LEU A 11 -49.63 1.69 -33.85
CA LEU A 11 -49.80 2.95 -33.12
C LEU A 11 -48.47 3.70 -33.13
N ALA A 12 -48.34 4.56 -34.14
CA ALA A 12 -47.49 5.72 -34.09
C ALA A 12 -48.14 6.75 -33.17
N VAL A 13 -47.48 7.10 -32.07
CA VAL A 13 -47.78 8.31 -31.31
C VAL A 13 -46.50 9.12 -31.25
N ALA A 14 -46.41 10.08 -32.16
CA ALA A 14 -45.54 11.22 -32.02
C ALA A 14 -46.15 12.14 -30.94
N ALA A 15 -45.44 12.34 -29.85
CA ALA A 15 -45.72 13.39 -28.88
C ALA A 15 -44.47 14.25 -28.72
N VAL A 16 -44.45 15.35 -29.47
CA VAL A 16 -43.61 16.52 -29.23
C VAL A 16 -44.13 17.19 -27.97
N LEU A 17 -43.34 17.19 -26.89
CA LEU A 17 -43.51 18.14 -25.80
C LEU A 17 -42.14 18.58 -25.23
N THR A 18 -41.97 19.89 -25.32
CA THR A 18 -41.37 20.81 -24.32
C THR A 18 -39.85 20.81 -24.11
N THR A 19 -39.25 21.79 -24.79
CA THR A 19 -38.13 22.60 -24.31
C THR A 19 -38.33 23.00 -22.84
N SER A 20 -37.56 22.39 -21.96
CA SER A 20 -37.23 22.94 -20.66
C SER A 20 -35.70 23.02 -20.60
N GLY A 21 -35.19 24.24 -20.42
CA GLY A 21 -33.77 24.48 -20.23
C GLY A 21 -33.31 23.76 -18.96
N LEU A 22 -32.51 22.72 -19.14
CA LEU A 22 -31.72 22.17 -18.05
C LEU A 22 -30.35 22.86 -18.07
N PRO A 23 -29.87 23.35 -16.91
CA PRO A 23 -28.56 23.96 -16.83
C PRO A 23 -27.49 22.92 -17.20
N CYS A 24 -26.69 23.28 -18.20
CA CYS A 24 -25.33 22.81 -18.34
C CYS A 24 -24.63 22.95 -16.98
N GLY A 25 -24.32 21.79 -16.40
CA GLY A 25 -23.71 21.68 -15.08
C GLY A 25 -23.68 20.23 -14.64
N ALA A 26 -23.31 19.32 -15.56
CA ALA A 26 -22.89 17.99 -15.17
C ALA A 26 -21.52 18.14 -14.47
N GLU A 27 -21.56 18.51 -13.19
CA GLU A 27 -20.51 18.09 -12.26
C GLU A 27 -20.48 16.57 -12.31
N GLU A 28 -19.54 16.03 -13.09
CA GLU A 28 -19.00 14.69 -12.90
C GLU A 28 -18.54 14.61 -11.44
N LYS A 29 -19.44 14.17 -10.56
CA LYS A 29 -19.08 13.65 -9.26
C LYS A 29 -18.01 12.61 -9.53
N LYS A 30 -16.81 12.87 -9.02
CA LYS A 30 -15.69 11.93 -8.92
C LYS A 30 -16.14 10.70 -8.13
N GLN A 31 -16.87 9.84 -8.81
CA GLN A 31 -17.22 8.49 -8.40
C GLN A 31 -16.55 7.55 -9.41
N GLU A 32 -15.31 7.86 -9.81
CA GLU A 32 -14.41 6.86 -10.35
C GLU A 32 -14.06 5.91 -9.21
N ASP A 33 -14.71 4.75 -9.21
CA ASP A 33 -14.21 3.48 -8.68
C ASP A 33 -13.30 3.59 -7.45
N LYS A 34 -13.92 3.89 -6.29
CA LYS A 34 -13.42 3.29 -5.05
C LYS A 34 -13.69 1.79 -5.12
N SER A 35 -12.92 1.09 -5.94
CA SER A 35 -13.00 -0.36 -5.99
C SER A 35 -12.73 -0.87 -4.58
N LEU A 36 -13.55 -1.81 -4.11
CA LEU A 36 -13.36 -2.55 -2.86
C LEU A 36 -11.95 -3.19 -2.75
N PHE A 37 -11.21 -3.23 -3.86
CA PHE A 37 -9.89 -3.82 -4.04
C PHE A 37 -8.78 -2.79 -4.29
N THR A 38 -9.07 -1.50 -4.14
CA THR A 38 -8.03 -0.48 -4.12
C THR A 38 -7.31 -0.67 -2.79
N GLN A 39 -6.18 -1.36 -2.84
CA GLN A 39 -5.23 -1.56 -1.75
C GLN A 39 -4.60 -0.22 -1.29
N ASP A 40 -5.33 0.90 -1.38
CA ASP A 40 -4.92 2.25 -1.04
C ASP A 40 -5.30 2.66 0.38
N ASP A 41 -6.24 1.98 1.04
CA ASP A 41 -6.55 2.27 2.46
C ASP A 41 -5.65 1.54 3.47
N GLN A 42 -4.79 0.61 3.01
CA GLN A 42 -3.79 -0.02 3.89
C GLN A 42 -2.48 0.78 4.01
N ARG A 43 -2.20 1.74 3.11
CA ARG A 43 -0.96 2.54 3.18
C ARG A 43 -1.00 3.56 4.32
N SER A 44 -2.17 4.14 4.61
CA SER A 44 -2.37 5.09 5.71
C SER A 44 -2.42 4.42 7.09
N GLN A 45 -2.88 3.16 7.20
CA GLN A 45 -2.90 2.43 8.47
C GLN A 45 -1.52 1.88 8.89
N ARG A 46 -0.62 1.55 7.95
CA ARG A 46 0.69 0.96 8.27
C ARG A 46 1.70 1.94 8.88
N LEU A 47 1.51 3.25 8.71
CA LEU A 47 2.39 4.26 9.31
C LEU A 47 2.17 4.44 10.83
N ARG A 48 1.02 4.00 11.38
CA ARG A 48 0.69 4.19 12.80
C ARG A 48 1.37 3.19 13.76
N ARG A 49 2.03 2.15 13.25
CA ARG A 49 2.71 1.12 14.07
C ARG A 49 4.18 0.92 13.73
N TRP A 50 4.84 1.93 13.16
CA TRP A 50 6.30 1.86 13.02
C TRP A 50 6.97 2.26 14.34
N GLN A 51 7.56 1.28 15.01
CA GLN A 51 8.32 1.46 16.25
C GLN A 51 9.78 1.12 15.96
N PRO A 52 10.65 2.13 15.77
CA PRO A 52 12.07 1.86 15.60
C PRO A 52 12.65 1.29 16.90
N GLU A 53 13.42 0.21 16.79
CA GLU A 53 14.24 -0.26 17.91
C GLU A 53 15.35 0.78 18.15
N LEU A 54 15.42 1.31 19.36
CA LEU A 54 16.43 2.29 19.74
C LEU A 54 17.78 1.61 19.97
N THR A 55 18.83 2.21 19.43
CA THR A 55 20.22 1.82 19.71
C THR A 55 20.63 2.21 21.13
N LYS A 56 21.71 1.60 21.66
CA LYS A 56 22.21 1.89 23.02
C LYS A 56 22.62 3.36 23.20
N GLU A 57 23.12 3.98 22.16
CA GLU A 57 23.54 5.39 22.12
C GLU A 57 22.31 6.32 22.13
N GLU A 58 21.31 6.02 21.31
CA GLU A 58 20.03 6.73 21.25
C GLU A 58 19.31 6.69 22.61
N ILE A 59 19.29 5.52 23.28
CA ILE A 59 18.75 5.38 24.63
C ILE A 59 19.50 6.29 25.62
N THR A 60 20.82 6.39 25.50
CA THR A 60 21.65 7.22 26.38
C THR A 60 21.34 8.70 26.18
N ARG A 61 21.18 9.15 24.93
CA ARG A 61 20.76 10.52 24.59
C ARG A 61 19.39 10.86 25.20
N VAL A 62 18.42 9.95 25.14
CA VAL A 62 17.10 10.14 25.78
C VAL A 62 17.24 10.23 27.29
N LEU A 63 18.00 9.32 27.93
CA LEU A 63 18.20 9.32 29.38
C LEU A 63 18.93 10.58 29.87
N GLU A 64 19.90 11.10 29.13
CA GLU A 64 20.57 12.37 29.46
C GLU A 64 19.61 13.56 29.37
N SER A 65 18.76 13.59 28.35
CA SER A 65 17.73 14.63 28.22
C SER A 65 16.69 14.56 29.35
N LEU A 66 16.31 13.34 29.76
CA LEU A 66 15.41 13.09 30.86
C LEU A 66 16.04 13.47 32.19
N LYS A 67 17.30 13.15 32.41
CA LYS A 67 18.04 13.51 33.63
C LYS A 67 18.09 15.03 33.86
N LYS A 68 18.11 15.82 32.78
CA LYS A 68 18.05 17.29 32.84
C LYS A 68 16.65 17.82 33.20
N LYS A 69 15.57 17.14 32.79
CA LYS A 69 14.18 17.57 33.03
C LYS A 69 13.60 17.00 34.33
N ASP A 70 13.85 15.72 34.58
CA ASP A 70 13.43 15.00 35.78
C ASP A 70 14.45 13.88 36.13
N PRO A 71 15.38 14.14 37.06
CA PRO A 71 16.41 13.19 37.44
C PRO A 71 15.86 11.96 38.18
N LYS A 72 14.68 12.04 38.82
CA LYS A 72 14.09 10.91 39.55
C LYS A 72 13.62 9.84 38.57
N THR A 73 12.86 10.24 37.55
CA THR A 73 12.36 9.31 36.53
C THR A 73 13.48 8.75 35.65
N ALA A 74 14.52 9.52 35.37
CA ALA A 74 15.72 8.99 34.69
C ALA A 74 16.40 7.87 35.48
N ASN A 75 16.55 8.02 36.81
CA ASN A 75 17.14 7.00 37.67
C ASN A 75 16.25 5.75 37.81
N GLU A 76 14.92 5.90 37.82
CA GLU A 76 13.98 4.78 37.77
C GLU A 76 14.13 3.99 36.47
N LEU A 77 14.20 4.68 35.33
CA LEU A 77 14.41 4.07 34.01
C LEU A 77 15.75 3.32 33.93
N VAL A 78 16.84 3.87 34.49
CA VAL A 78 18.13 3.17 34.53
C VAL A 78 18.06 1.87 35.33
N LYS A 79 17.32 1.83 36.45
CA LYS A 79 17.09 0.61 37.22
C LYS A 79 16.23 -0.41 36.46
N LEU A 80 15.23 0.07 35.70
CA LEU A 80 14.36 -0.77 34.88
C LEU A 80 15.10 -1.42 33.71
N ARG A 81 16.09 -0.74 33.10
CA ARG A 81 16.90 -1.26 31.98
C ARG A 81 17.52 -2.63 32.25
N GLY A 82 17.91 -2.93 33.49
CA GLY A 82 18.52 -4.20 33.89
C GLY A 82 17.52 -5.30 34.28
N ARG A 83 16.35 -4.90 34.81
CA ARG A 83 15.34 -5.82 35.36
C ARG A 83 14.31 -6.25 34.31
N GLU A 84 13.76 -5.29 33.57
CA GLU A 84 12.65 -5.49 32.64
C GLU A 84 12.83 -4.63 31.37
N PRO A 85 13.46 -5.18 30.32
CA PRO A 85 13.77 -4.42 29.11
C PRO A 85 12.53 -3.94 28.34
N ASP A 86 11.44 -4.71 28.36
CA ASP A 86 10.22 -4.37 27.63
C ASP A 86 9.47 -3.21 28.31
N ARG A 87 9.33 -3.26 29.64
CA ARG A 87 8.74 -2.15 30.42
C ARG A 87 9.62 -0.91 30.37
N PHE A 88 10.95 -1.07 30.36
CA PHE A 88 11.89 0.03 30.15
C PHE A 88 11.61 0.75 28.82
N GLN A 89 11.47 0.02 27.72
CA GLN A 89 11.16 0.61 26.41
C GLN A 89 9.83 1.37 26.45
N GLU A 90 8.79 0.78 27.03
CA GLU A 90 7.47 1.44 27.12
C GLU A 90 7.49 2.73 27.95
N GLU A 91 8.14 2.73 29.10
CA GLU A 91 8.28 3.92 29.95
C GLU A 91 9.21 4.96 29.32
N LEU A 92 10.27 4.53 28.60
CA LEU A 92 11.14 5.42 27.84
C LEU A 92 10.35 6.12 26.70
N ARG A 93 9.39 5.44 26.07
CA ARG A 93 8.50 6.07 25.08
C ARG A 93 7.55 7.08 25.71
N ARG A 94 6.93 6.71 26.83
CA ARG A 94 5.94 7.55 27.50
C ARG A 94 6.56 8.81 28.11
N ARG A 95 7.76 8.68 28.67
CA ARG A 95 8.43 9.74 29.42
C ARG A 95 9.58 10.41 28.66
N GLY A 96 10.10 9.80 27.60
CA GLY A 96 11.28 10.26 26.85
C GLY A 96 11.15 11.64 26.20
N GLY A 97 9.93 12.17 26.08
CA GLY A 97 9.68 13.54 25.69
C GLY A 97 10.28 13.90 24.32
N GLU A 98 10.79 15.14 24.21
CA GLU A 98 11.28 15.70 22.94
C GLU A 98 12.47 14.95 22.34
N ALA A 99 13.40 14.44 23.15
CA ALA A 99 14.57 13.72 22.65
C ALA A 99 14.19 12.37 22.02
N TYR A 100 13.19 11.68 22.60
CA TYR A 100 12.64 10.48 21.98
C TYR A 100 11.94 10.80 20.65
N GLU A 101 11.17 11.89 20.58
CA GLU A 101 10.53 12.36 19.34
C GLU A 101 11.53 12.82 18.28
N GLU A 102 12.67 13.40 18.66
CA GLU A 102 13.75 13.75 17.74
C GLU A 102 14.37 12.50 17.12
N ILE A 103 14.68 11.48 17.93
CA ILE A 103 15.21 10.21 17.43
C ILE A 103 14.19 9.53 16.51
N ARG A 104 12.90 9.56 16.87
CA ARG A 104 11.82 9.05 16.00
C ARG A 104 11.78 9.78 14.66
N ARG A 105 11.98 11.11 14.65
CA ARG A 105 12.05 11.93 13.43
C ARG A 105 13.28 11.58 12.60
N GLU A 106 14.45 11.44 13.22
CA GLU A 106 15.68 10.99 12.53
C GLU A 106 15.48 9.63 11.88
N HIS A 107 14.94 8.67 12.62
CA HIS A 107 14.64 7.32 12.13
C HIS A 107 13.65 7.35 10.96
N ALA A 108 12.58 8.15 11.07
CA ALA A 108 11.62 8.34 9.99
C ALA A 108 12.25 9.02 8.75
N GLU A 109 13.18 9.95 8.94
CA GLU A 109 13.94 10.58 7.85
C GLU A 109 14.88 9.56 7.19
N ARG A 110 15.68 8.81 7.95
CA ARG A 110 16.54 7.73 7.43
C ARG A 110 15.74 6.73 6.61
N TRP A 111 14.59 6.28 7.14
CA TRP A 111 13.69 5.37 6.43
C TRP A 111 13.14 6.00 5.13
N ARG A 112 12.72 7.27 5.17
CA ARG A 112 12.27 8.00 3.96
C ARG A 112 13.39 8.10 2.93
N GLN A 113 14.60 8.45 3.33
CA GLN A 113 15.77 8.56 2.46
C GLN A 113 16.14 7.20 1.85
N GLN A 114 16.14 6.13 2.64
CA GLN A 114 16.38 4.77 2.14
C GLN A 114 15.33 4.37 1.10
N ARG A 115 14.03 4.53 1.41
CA ARG A 115 12.93 4.22 0.48
C ARG A 115 13.01 5.03 -0.80
N ARG A 116 13.43 6.29 -0.71
CA ARG A 116 13.69 7.18 -1.85
C ARG A 116 14.87 6.68 -2.67
N ALA A 117 15.99 6.33 -2.05
CA ALA A 117 17.17 5.79 -2.74
C ALA A 117 16.84 4.48 -3.46
N GLU A 118 16.16 3.55 -2.80
CA GLU A 118 15.66 2.30 -3.40
C GLU A 118 14.75 2.55 -4.60
N PHE A 119 13.88 3.57 -4.52
CA PHE A 119 13.01 3.94 -5.64
C PHE A 119 13.82 4.46 -6.83
N LEU A 120 14.77 5.35 -6.58
CA LEU A 120 15.61 5.92 -7.63
C LEU A 120 16.49 4.88 -8.30
N ASP A 121 17.05 3.92 -7.56
CA ASP A 121 17.83 2.81 -8.13
C ASP A 121 16.94 1.90 -9.00
N TRP A 122 15.77 1.52 -8.48
CA TRP A 122 14.80 0.75 -9.24
C TRP A 122 14.34 1.47 -10.51
N LEU A 123 14.10 2.79 -10.44
CA LEU A 123 13.70 3.61 -11.58
C LEU A 123 14.82 3.68 -12.63
N LYS A 124 16.08 3.82 -12.22
CA LYS A 124 17.23 3.80 -13.14
C LYS A 124 17.36 2.48 -13.88
N LYS A 125 17.04 1.36 -13.23
CA LYS A 125 17.12 0.02 -13.82
C LYS A 125 15.99 -0.23 -14.84
N ASN A 126 14.75 0.14 -14.49
CA ASN A 126 13.57 -0.20 -15.28
C ASN A 126 13.13 0.90 -16.27
N TYR A 127 13.34 2.18 -15.93
CA TYR A 127 12.81 3.35 -16.64
C TYR A 127 13.89 4.44 -16.77
N ARG A 128 14.93 4.13 -17.56
CA ARG A 128 16.15 4.96 -17.70
C ARG A 128 15.85 6.39 -18.16
N ARG A 129 14.87 6.59 -19.06
CA ARG A 129 14.55 7.93 -19.61
C ARG A 129 13.95 8.83 -18.53
N GLU A 130 13.01 8.28 -17.77
CA GLU A 130 12.34 8.94 -16.65
C GLU A 130 13.33 9.26 -15.53
N ALA A 131 14.23 8.33 -15.21
CA ALA A 131 15.30 8.57 -14.24
C ALA A 131 16.23 9.72 -14.65
N ARG A 132 16.62 9.81 -15.94
CA ARG A 132 17.42 10.93 -16.46
C ARG A 132 16.65 12.25 -16.40
N SER A 133 15.38 12.23 -16.79
CA SER A 133 14.51 13.42 -16.72
C SER A 133 14.38 13.94 -15.29
N LEU A 134 14.21 13.05 -14.31
CA LEU A 134 14.16 13.42 -12.91
C LEU A 134 15.52 13.95 -12.40
N ALA A 135 16.62 13.30 -12.77
CA ALA A 135 17.96 13.74 -12.37
C ALA A 135 18.30 15.16 -12.87
N SER A 136 17.82 15.54 -14.06
CA SER A 136 18.04 16.88 -14.63
C SER A 136 17.39 18.02 -13.83
N LEU A 137 16.39 17.72 -13.00
CA LEU A 137 15.66 18.72 -12.21
C LEU A 137 16.30 18.97 -10.84
N LYS A 138 17.09 18.03 -10.31
CA LYS A 138 17.57 18.04 -8.91
C LYS A 138 18.35 19.31 -8.53
N GLY A 139 19.09 19.89 -9.48
CA GLY A 139 19.86 21.13 -9.27
C GLY A 139 19.25 22.39 -9.88
N ARG A 140 18.21 22.26 -10.72
CA ARG A 140 17.60 23.40 -11.43
C ARG A 140 16.36 23.94 -10.71
N ASN A 141 15.52 23.04 -10.19
CA ASN A 141 14.30 23.41 -9.50
C ASN A 141 13.96 22.32 -8.46
N PRO A 142 14.32 22.53 -7.18
CA PRO A 142 14.09 21.56 -6.11
C PRO A 142 12.62 21.22 -5.90
N ASP A 143 11.71 22.20 -5.99
CA ASP A 143 10.29 21.98 -5.74
C ASP A 143 9.66 21.12 -6.85
N LEU A 144 9.96 21.47 -8.11
CA LEU A 144 9.50 20.70 -9.26
C LEU A 144 10.11 19.27 -9.27
N TYR A 145 11.33 19.12 -8.73
CA TYR A 145 11.94 17.80 -8.56
C TYR A 145 11.11 16.94 -7.60
N GLU A 146 10.72 17.46 -6.44
CA GLU A 146 9.96 16.70 -5.44
C GLU A 146 8.55 16.37 -5.94
N GLU A 147 7.88 17.32 -6.59
CA GLU A 147 6.58 17.09 -7.22
C GLU A 147 6.64 15.95 -8.24
N LYS A 148 7.63 16.00 -9.15
CA LYS A 148 7.81 14.97 -10.17
C LYS A 148 8.21 13.63 -9.58
N LEU A 149 9.06 13.62 -8.55
CA LEU A 149 9.41 12.40 -7.82
C LEU A 149 8.15 11.76 -7.22
N ASN A 150 7.29 12.55 -6.57
CA ASN A 150 6.04 12.06 -6.00
C ASN A 150 5.09 11.52 -7.06
N ALA A 151 4.93 12.22 -8.19
CA ALA A 151 4.12 11.74 -9.31
C ALA A 151 4.66 10.41 -9.88
N MET A 152 5.99 10.29 -10.05
CA MET A 152 6.61 9.03 -10.46
C MET A 152 6.38 7.92 -9.44
N ARG A 153 6.48 8.21 -8.15
CA ARG A 153 6.20 7.21 -7.10
C ARG A 153 4.75 6.74 -7.14
N GLN A 154 3.78 7.63 -7.29
CA GLN A 154 2.38 7.24 -7.44
C GLN A 154 2.17 6.33 -8.67
N LYS A 155 2.84 6.65 -9.77
CA LYS A 155 2.76 5.89 -11.02
C LYS A 155 3.41 4.49 -10.93
N TYR A 156 4.61 4.40 -10.34
CA TYR A 156 5.45 3.20 -10.42
C TYR A 156 5.57 2.40 -9.12
N ASP A 157 5.29 2.97 -7.94
CA ASP A 157 5.35 2.22 -6.67
C ASP A 157 4.43 0.98 -6.68
N PRO A 158 3.21 1.01 -7.25
CA PRO A 158 2.37 -0.19 -7.34
C PRO A 158 3.03 -1.32 -8.14
N ILE A 159 3.72 -1.00 -9.24
CA ILE A 159 4.44 -1.96 -10.06
C ILE A 159 5.63 -2.53 -9.29
N ARG A 160 6.45 -1.64 -8.69
CA ARG A 160 7.62 -2.03 -7.89
C ARG A 160 7.23 -2.92 -6.70
N ASP A 161 6.15 -2.58 -6.00
CA ASP A 161 5.66 -3.37 -4.88
C ASP A 161 5.13 -4.73 -5.35
N ALA A 162 4.48 -4.79 -6.52
CA ALA A 162 4.03 -6.03 -7.15
C ALA A 162 5.21 -6.91 -7.55
N GLU A 163 6.27 -6.39 -8.16
CA GLU A 163 7.45 -7.18 -8.56
C GLU A 163 8.06 -7.98 -7.40
N ARG A 164 8.02 -7.42 -6.17
CA ARG A 164 8.53 -8.08 -4.97
C ARG A 164 7.61 -9.16 -4.40
N LYS A 165 6.29 -9.06 -4.65
CA LYS A 165 5.26 -9.86 -3.93
C LYS A 165 4.46 -10.78 -4.83
N ASN A 166 4.20 -10.35 -6.04
CA ASN A 166 3.42 -11.02 -7.07
C ASN A 166 3.94 -10.57 -8.45
N PRO A 167 4.93 -11.27 -9.02
CA PRO A 167 5.56 -10.88 -10.28
C PRO A 167 4.59 -10.91 -11.47
N GLU A 168 3.59 -11.80 -11.47
CA GLU A 168 2.54 -11.87 -12.50
C GLU A 168 1.70 -10.59 -12.51
N LEU A 169 1.29 -10.11 -11.33
CA LEU A 169 0.60 -8.83 -11.19
C LEU A 169 1.46 -7.66 -11.73
N ALA A 170 2.78 -7.70 -11.51
CA ALA A 170 3.66 -6.65 -12.01
C ALA A 170 3.66 -6.57 -13.54
N VAL A 171 3.60 -7.71 -14.23
CA VAL A 171 3.50 -7.75 -15.70
C VAL A 171 2.21 -7.09 -16.18
N VAL A 172 1.07 -7.46 -15.58
CA VAL A 172 -0.24 -6.87 -15.90
C VAL A 172 -0.26 -5.37 -15.66
N LEU A 173 0.30 -4.90 -14.54
CA LEU A 173 0.34 -3.46 -14.22
C LEU A 173 1.25 -2.66 -15.16
N LYS A 174 2.37 -3.25 -15.63
CA LYS A 174 3.23 -2.60 -16.63
C LYS A 174 2.50 -2.42 -17.95
N GLU A 175 1.73 -3.41 -18.39
CA GLU A 175 0.99 -3.32 -19.65
C GLU A 175 -0.20 -2.37 -19.53
N ASP A 176 -0.95 -2.38 -18.43
CA ASP A 176 -2.03 -1.40 -18.21
C ASP A 176 -1.48 0.03 -18.21
N LEU A 177 -0.29 0.25 -17.65
CA LEU A 177 0.35 1.57 -17.66
C LEU A 177 0.62 2.06 -19.09
N ARG A 178 1.16 1.18 -19.95
CA ARG A 178 1.41 1.49 -21.37
C ARG A 178 0.12 1.79 -22.12
N LEU A 179 -0.91 0.97 -21.93
CA LEU A 179 -2.21 1.19 -22.57
C LEU A 179 -2.88 2.48 -22.06
N LYS A 180 -2.70 2.85 -20.79
CA LYS A 180 -3.20 4.11 -20.22
C LYS A 180 -2.53 5.32 -20.88
N GLU A 181 -1.22 5.25 -21.11
CA GLU A 181 -0.47 6.28 -21.85
C GLU A 181 -0.95 6.36 -23.31
N ARG A 182 -1.06 5.22 -24.00
CA ARG A 182 -1.54 5.18 -25.38
C ARG A 182 -2.96 5.75 -25.52
N ARG A 183 -3.86 5.39 -24.60
CA ARG A 183 -5.21 5.96 -24.53
C ARG A 183 -5.16 7.47 -24.42
N ASN A 184 -4.34 8.02 -23.53
CA ASN A 184 -4.22 9.47 -23.35
C ASN A 184 -3.69 10.16 -24.63
N GLU A 185 -2.69 9.56 -25.30
CA GLU A 185 -2.19 10.04 -26.59
C GLU A 185 -3.28 10.04 -27.67
N LEU A 186 -4.05 8.96 -27.78
CA LEU A 186 -5.13 8.84 -28.76
C LEU A 186 -6.23 9.86 -28.51
N VAL A 187 -6.62 10.07 -27.25
CA VAL A 187 -7.59 11.11 -26.88
C VAL A 187 -7.08 12.50 -27.26
N ALA A 188 -5.81 12.80 -27.01
CA ALA A 188 -5.20 14.06 -27.41
C ALA A 188 -5.21 14.24 -28.94
N LYS A 189 -4.84 13.20 -29.70
CA LYS A 189 -4.89 13.20 -31.17
C LYS A 189 -6.30 13.39 -31.71
N ILE A 190 -7.29 12.68 -31.17
CA ILE A 190 -8.71 12.80 -31.56
C ILE A 190 -9.22 14.23 -31.37
N LYS A 191 -8.83 14.88 -30.26
CA LYS A 191 -9.19 16.28 -29.97
C LYS A 191 -8.53 17.26 -30.94
N ALA A 192 -7.31 16.99 -31.40
CA ALA A 192 -6.57 17.85 -32.31
C ALA A 192 -6.94 17.64 -33.80
N THR A 193 -7.40 16.45 -34.18
CA THR A 193 -7.71 16.10 -35.57
C THR A 193 -9.00 16.75 -36.05
N LYS A 194 -8.91 17.53 -37.14
CA LYS A 194 -10.06 18.21 -37.78
C LYS A 194 -10.79 17.33 -38.80
N LYS A 195 -10.08 16.40 -39.46
CA LYS A 195 -10.64 15.53 -40.51
C LYS A 195 -11.46 14.39 -39.89
N GLN A 196 -12.70 14.24 -40.34
CA GLN A 196 -13.63 13.29 -39.76
C GLN A 196 -13.24 11.82 -39.99
N ASP A 197 -12.68 11.50 -41.16
CA ASP A 197 -12.27 10.12 -41.47
C ASP A 197 -11.07 9.66 -40.65
N ASP A 198 -10.07 10.53 -40.48
CA ASP A 198 -8.92 10.27 -39.61
C ASP A 198 -9.37 10.16 -38.14
N LYS A 199 -10.36 10.95 -37.73
CA LYS A 199 -10.96 10.87 -36.40
C LYS A 199 -11.63 9.51 -36.16
N LYS A 200 -12.38 8.98 -37.14
CA LYS A 200 -13.00 7.64 -37.04
C LYS A 200 -11.94 6.55 -36.85
N LYS A 201 -10.84 6.58 -37.60
CA LYS A 201 -9.73 5.61 -37.45
C LYS A 201 -9.13 5.66 -36.04
N LEU A 202 -8.89 6.86 -35.51
CA LEU A 202 -8.37 7.03 -34.16
C LEU A 202 -9.36 6.56 -33.07
N ILE A 203 -10.66 6.72 -33.29
CA ILE A 203 -11.70 6.21 -32.37
C ILE A 203 -11.70 4.67 -32.37
N THR A 204 -11.56 4.03 -33.53
CA THR A 204 -11.43 2.56 -33.60
C THR A 204 -10.20 2.08 -32.83
N GLU A 205 -9.04 2.73 -33.02
CA GLU A 205 -7.83 2.38 -32.27
C GLU A 205 -8.01 2.61 -30.75
N LEU A 206 -8.71 3.68 -30.36
CA LEU A 206 -9.03 3.95 -28.97
C LEU A 206 -9.92 2.85 -28.37
N ASN A 207 -10.91 2.36 -29.12
CA ASN A 207 -11.78 1.26 -28.70
C ASN A 207 -10.96 -0.01 -28.43
N ASP A 208 -10.03 -0.37 -29.33
CA ASP A 208 -9.17 -1.55 -29.15
C ASP A 208 -8.29 -1.41 -27.90
N VAL A 209 -7.72 -0.22 -27.65
CA VAL A 209 -6.93 0.05 -26.45
C VAL A 209 -7.79 -0.06 -25.19
N VAL A 210 -9.02 0.48 -25.20
CA VAL A 210 -9.93 0.40 -24.06
C VAL A 210 -10.37 -1.03 -23.78
N ALA A 211 -10.69 -1.81 -24.82
CA ALA A 211 -11.05 -3.23 -24.70
C ALA A 211 -9.91 -4.04 -24.06
N ARG A 212 -8.68 -3.90 -24.56
CA ARG A 212 -7.50 -4.58 -23.96
C ARG A 212 -7.27 -4.18 -22.50
N ARG A 213 -7.49 -2.90 -22.15
CA ARG A 213 -7.39 -2.46 -20.75
C ARG A 213 -8.44 -3.11 -19.86
N TYR A 214 -9.66 -3.27 -20.37
CA TYR A 214 -10.71 -3.98 -19.64
C TYR A 214 -10.29 -5.42 -19.34
N ASP A 215 -9.72 -6.13 -20.32
CA ASP A 215 -9.19 -7.48 -20.12
C ASP A 215 -8.10 -7.52 -19.04
N LEU A 216 -7.15 -6.56 -19.05
CA LEU A 216 -6.13 -6.46 -18.00
C LEU A 216 -6.70 -6.15 -16.62
N ILE A 217 -7.79 -5.35 -16.53
CA ILE A 217 -8.48 -5.08 -15.26
C ILE A 217 -9.10 -6.37 -14.72
N VAL A 218 -9.71 -7.18 -15.58
CA VAL A 218 -10.25 -8.49 -15.20
C VAL A 218 -9.13 -9.44 -14.77
N GLN A 219 -8.05 -9.54 -15.54
CA GLN A 219 -6.88 -10.35 -15.17
C GLN A 219 -6.29 -9.94 -13.82
N ARG A 220 -6.16 -8.63 -13.56
CA ARG A 220 -5.71 -8.12 -12.26
C ARG A 220 -6.61 -8.58 -11.11
N LYS A 221 -7.93 -8.62 -11.32
CA LYS A 221 -8.89 -9.11 -10.32
C LYS A 221 -8.73 -10.60 -10.07
N ILE A 222 -8.55 -11.40 -11.13
CA ILE A 222 -8.31 -12.85 -11.03
C ILE A 222 -7.04 -13.13 -10.22
N ILE A 223 -5.91 -12.50 -10.58
CA ILE A 223 -4.64 -12.67 -9.86
C ILE A 223 -4.78 -12.26 -8.39
N SER A 224 -5.51 -11.17 -8.12
CA SER A 224 -5.73 -10.70 -6.75
C SER A 224 -6.58 -11.70 -5.95
N TYR A 225 -7.60 -12.28 -6.57
CA TYR A 225 -8.45 -13.31 -5.98
C TYR A 225 -7.64 -14.56 -5.63
N GLU A 226 -6.86 -15.09 -6.57
CA GLU A 226 -6.01 -16.28 -6.35
C GLU A 226 -5.01 -16.07 -5.21
N TRP A 227 -4.39 -14.89 -5.17
CA TRP A 227 -3.46 -14.52 -4.10
C TRP A 227 -4.15 -14.47 -2.73
N LEU A 228 -5.37 -13.91 -2.66
CA LEU A 228 -6.16 -13.88 -1.42
C LEU A 228 -6.57 -15.28 -0.97
N THR A 229 -6.98 -16.14 -1.90
CA THR A 229 -7.33 -17.54 -1.62
C THR A 229 -6.14 -18.28 -1.02
N LYS A 230 -4.97 -18.19 -1.64
CA LYS A 230 -3.73 -18.78 -1.09
C LYS A 230 -3.40 -18.24 0.30
N ARG A 231 -3.56 -16.93 0.50
CA ARG A 231 -3.31 -16.31 1.81
C ARG A 231 -4.28 -16.82 2.89
N LEU A 232 -5.53 -17.06 2.53
CA LEU A 232 -6.53 -17.64 3.44
C LEU A 232 -6.15 -19.08 3.81
N GLU A 233 -5.72 -19.89 2.85
CA GLU A 233 -5.25 -21.25 3.10
C GLU A 233 -4.03 -21.27 4.05
N ASP A 234 -3.04 -20.42 3.82
CA ASP A 234 -1.86 -20.28 4.69
C ASP A 234 -2.27 -19.92 6.12
N LEU A 235 -3.22 -18.98 6.27
CA LEU A 235 -3.72 -18.55 7.58
C LEU A 235 -4.50 -19.66 8.27
N GLN A 236 -5.34 -20.41 7.54
CA GLN A 236 -6.05 -21.56 8.09
C GLN A 236 -5.06 -22.64 8.57
N ASN A 237 -4.01 -22.91 7.80
CA ASN A 237 -2.96 -23.84 8.17
C ASN A 237 -2.19 -23.38 9.41
N TYR A 238 -1.87 -22.09 9.49
CA TYR A 238 -1.26 -21.50 10.69
C TYR A 238 -2.14 -21.66 11.93
N ILE A 239 -3.45 -21.37 11.81
CA ILE A 239 -4.41 -21.54 12.90
C ILE A 239 -4.47 -23.01 13.35
N LYS A 240 -4.49 -23.95 12.41
CA LYS A 240 -4.48 -25.39 12.73
C LYS A 240 -3.21 -25.79 13.49
N ARG A 241 -2.03 -25.35 13.04
CA ARG A 241 -0.75 -25.60 13.73
C ARG A 241 -0.75 -25.01 15.14
N SER A 242 -1.15 -23.75 15.27
CA SER A 242 -1.22 -23.08 16.57
C SER A 242 -2.20 -23.78 17.52
N LYS A 243 -3.36 -24.25 17.03
CA LYS A 243 -4.29 -25.07 17.84
C LYS A 243 -3.65 -26.38 18.30
N ALA A 244 -2.96 -27.09 17.40
CA ALA A 244 -2.26 -28.31 17.76
C ALA A 244 -1.15 -28.07 18.80
N GLU A 245 -0.36 -27.00 18.64
CA GLU A 245 0.65 -26.57 19.61
C GLU A 245 0.04 -26.28 20.99
N ILE A 246 -1.12 -25.61 21.03
CA ILE A 246 -1.84 -25.32 22.28
C ILE A 246 -2.32 -26.62 22.94
N GLU A 247 -2.92 -27.55 22.19
CA GLU A 247 -3.39 -28.83 22.74
C GLU A 247 -2.21 -29.70 23.21
N GLU A 248 -1.09 -29.68 22.49
CA GLU A 248 0.15 -30.35 22.91
C GLU A 248 0.67 -29.74 24.22
N ALA A 249 0.74 -28.41 24.30
CA ALA A 249 1.18 -27.69 25.50
C ALA A 249 0.26 -27.90 26.72
N ARG A 250 -1.01 -28.30 26.50
CA ARG A 250 -1.96 -28.64 27.58
C ARG A 250 -1.74 -30.03 28.18
N LYS A 251 -1.02 -30.93 27.51
CA LYS A 251 -0.74 -32.27 28.03
C LYS A 251 0.00 -32.18 29.36
N LYS A 252 -0.44 -32.97 30.36
CA LYS A 252 0.08 -32.90 31.75
C LYS A 252 1.58 -33.13 31.83
N GLU A 253 2.10 -34.07 31.05
CA GLU A 253 3.53 -34.43 30.99
C GLU A 253 4.39 -33.27 30.46
N ILE A 254 3.97 -32.66 29.34
CA ILE A 254 4.65 -31.51 28.74
C ILE A 254 4.59 -30.30 29.67
N LYS A 255 3.44 -30.07 30.31
CA LYS A 255 3.31 -29.03 31.34
C LYS A 255 4.29 -29.26 32.49
N ALA A 256 4.38 -30.48 33.02
CA ALA A 256 5.27 -30.80 34.13
C ALA A 256 6.75 -30.61 33.75
N GLU A 257 7.15 -31.05 32.55
CA GLU A 257 8.52 -30.87 32.05
C GLU A 257 8.85 -29.39 31.83
N ASN A 258 7.95 -28.62 31.21
CA ASN A 258 8.13 -27.17 31.02
C ASN A 258 8.25 -26.42 32.36
N ILE A 259 7.46 -26.79 33.37
CA ILE A 259 7.57 -26.22 34.73
C ILE A 259 8.93 -26.56 35.34
N LYS A 260 9.38 -27.82 35.23
CA LYS A 260 10.67 -28.27 35.76
C LYS A 260 11.83 -27.52 35.10
N GLN A 261 11.82 -27.38 33.77
CA GLN A 261 12.82 -26.62 33.03
C GLN A 261 12.81 -25.15 33.44
N ARG A 262 11.62 -24.54 33.60
CA ARG A 262 11.51 -23.16 34.06
C ARG A 262 12.05 -22.97 35.47
N MET A 263 11.72 -23.86 36.40
CA MET A 263 12.26 -23.85 37.76
C MET A 263 13.78 -23.94 37.76
N LYS A 264 14.36 -24.81 36.92
CA LYS A 264 15.81 -24.91 36.75
C LYS A 264 16.43 -23.61 36.25
N ILE A 265 15.85 -22.98 35.22
CA ILE A 265 16.32 -21.69 34.68
C ILE A 265 16.28 -20.58 35.74
N LEU A 266 15.19 -20.50 36.51
CA LEU A 266 15.01 -19.49 37.56
C LEU A 266 16.00 -19.69 38.72
N LEU A 267 16.26 -20.93 39.12
CA LEU A 267 17.20 -21.27 40.19
C LEU A 267 18.67 -21.10 39.76
N GLU A 268 18.99 -21.36 38.48
CA GLU A 268 20.35 -21.21 37.93
C GLU A 268 20.71 -19.76 37.54
N GLY A 269 19.77 -18.81 37.67
CA GLY A 269 20.01 -17.39 37.37
C GLY A 269 20.31 -17.09 35.89
N LYS A 270 20.12 -18.07 35.00
CA LYS A 270 20.34 -17.91 33.56
C LYS A 270 19.11 -17.28 32.92
N LYS A 271 19.30 -16.24 32.10
CA LYS A 271 18.23 -15.65 31.26
C LYS A 271 17.77 -16.67 30.22
N GLY A 272 16.77 -17.47 30.55
CA GLY A 272 16.08 -18.36 29.61
C GLY A 272 14.66 -17.88 29.29
N PHE A 273 14.26 -18.10 28.04
CA PHE A 273 12.95 -17.89 27.38
C PHE A 273 11.94 -16.99 28.13
N THR A 274 11.69 -15.81 27.59
CA THR A 274 10.55 -14.97 27.93
C THR A 274 9.28 -15.61 27.37
N TRP A 275 8.40 -16.00 28.28
CA TRP A 275 7.06 -16.51 27.98
C TRP A 275 6.17 -15.40 27.43
#